data_AF-A0A851IA32-F1
#
_entry.id   AF-A0A851IA32-F1
#
_cell.length_a   1.000
_cell.length_b   1.000
_cell.length_c   1.000
_cell.angle_alpha   90.00
_cell.angle_beta   90.00
_cell.angle_gamma   90.00
#
_symmetry.space_group_name_H-M   'P 1'
#
loop_
_entity.id
_entity.type
_entity.pdbx_description
1 polymer ?
#
loop_
_entity_poly.entity_id
_entity_poly.type
_entity_poly.pdbx_seq_one_letter_code
_entity_poly.pdbx_strand_id
1 'polypeptide(L)'
;MSNNLRQIAKDLRSFVKRCKDVHYSDSLLIAFLVTGLLTFAPRLNADAATEQQEVSAATYDAITDLRQSFIRARKENEQSLKGAERELAQLLQQGDQVIKSPWASFQFGTGYTNNDWGTTYRGRGGKFLEYYRRDNDLTKYVFDPSKHLYGATN
;
A
#
# COMPACT_ATOMS: atom_id res chain seq x y z
N MET A 1 -27.97 15.78 44.19
CA MET A 1 -28.55 16.49 43.03
C MET A 1 -30.06 16.25 42.82
N SER A 2 -30.74 15.42 43.64
CA SER A 2 -32.18 15.11 43.50
C SER A 2 -33.14 16.21 44.00
N ASN A 3 -32.63 17.26 44.67
CA ASN A 3 -33.48 18.32 45.22
C ASN A 3 -34.04 19.27 44.16
N ASN A 4 -33.27 19.59 43.11
CA ASN A 4 -33.67 20.59 42.11
C ASN A 4 -34.88 20.13 41.29
N LEU A 5 -34.88 18.88 40.82
CA LEU A 5 -35.99 18.34 40.01
C LEU A 5 -37.27 18.23 40.85
N ARG A 6 -37.12 17.83 42.12
CA ARG A 6 -38.23 17.78 43.08
C ARG A 6 -38.79 19.17 43.40
N GLN A 7 -37.95 20.20 43.40
CA GLN A 7 -38.36 21.58 43.61
C GLN A 7 -39.10 22.13 42.38
N ILE A 8 -38.57 21.90 41.18
CA ILE A 8 -39.23 22.26 39.92
C ILE A 8 -40.61 21.59 39.80
N ALA A 9 -40.73 20.31 40.16
CA ALA A 9 -42.02 19.62 40.17
C ALA A 9 -43.03 20.25 41.14
N LYS A 10 -42.57 20.68 42.33
CA LYS A 10 -43.42 21.38 43.32
C LYS A 10 -43.88 22.73 42.81
N ASP A 11 -42.98 23.48 42.19
CA ASP A 11 -43.27 24.81 41.64
C ASP A 11 -44.24 24.70 40.46
N LEU A 12 -44.03 23.74 39.56
CA LEU A 12 -44.97 23.44 38.47
C LEU A 12 -46.36 23.06 39.02
N ARG A 13 -46.43 22.21 40.05
CA ARG A 13 -47.69 21.84 40.71
C ARG A 13 -48.37 23.05 41.36
N SER A 14 -47.60 23.98 41.93
CA SER A 14 -48.14 25.21 42.50
C SER A 14 -48.67 26.18 41.44
N PHE A 15 -48.02 26.23 40.28
CA PHE A 15 -48.38 27.07 39.15
C PHE A 15 -49.65 26.55 38.46
N VAL A 16 -49.69 25.24 38.19
CA VAL A 16 -50.84 24.57 37.57
C VAL A 16 -52.10 24.72 38.43
N LYS A 17 -51.99 24.71 39.77
CA LYS A 17 -53.11 24.99 40.68
C LYS A 17 -53.70 26.40 40.55
N ARG A 18 -52.95 27.37 40.02
CA ARG A 18 -53.45 28.72 39.75
C ARG A 18 -54.14 28.82 38.38
N CYS A 19 -53.94 27.84 37.50
CA CYS A 19 -54.60 27.74 36.21
C CYS A 19 -55.89 26.92 36.36
N LYS A 20 -57.04 27.54 36.14
CA LYS A 20 -58.37 26.98 36.47
C LYS A 20 -58.72 25.68 35.71
N ASP A 21 -58.09 25.46 34.55
CA ASP A 21 -58.43 24.38 33.60
C ASP A 21 -57.27 23.41 33.30
N VAL A 22 -56.14 23.51 34.00
CA VAL A 22 -54.96 22.66 33.74
C VAL A 22 -54.73 21.71 34.92
N HIS A 23 -54.63 20.42 34.62
CA HIS A 23 -54.31 19.39 35.61
C HIS A 23 -52.81 19.08 35.58
N TYR A 24 -52.21 18.87 36.75
CA TYR A 24 -50.82 18.43 36.82
C TYR A 24 -50.72 16.97 36.38
N SER A 25 -49.84 16.70 35.42
CA SER A 25 -49.45 15.35 35.00
C SER A 25 -47.93 15.26 34.86
N ASP A 26 -47.37 14.06 34.96
CA ASP A 26 -45.93 13.88 34.75
C ASP A 26 -45.52 14.17 33.29
N SER A 27 -46.43 13.94 32.33
CA SER A 27 -46.25 14.35 30.94
C SER A 27 -46.15 15.87 30.78
N LEU A 28 -46.84 16.66 31.61
CA LEU A 28 -46.76 18.12 31.60
C LEU A 28 -45.41 18.61 32.09
N LEU A 29 -44.86 17.98 33.15
CA LEU A 29 -43.53 18.29 33.64
C LEU A 29 -42.48 18.01 32.56
N ILE A 30 -42.56 16.86 31.91
CA ILE A 30 -41.63 16.48 30.82
C ILE A 30 -41.76 17.46 29.65
N ALA A 31 -42.98 17.81 29.24
CA ALA A 31 -43.22 18.78 28.18
C ALA A 31 -42.64 20.16 28.54
N PHE A 32 -42.84 20.64 29.78
CA PHE A 32 -42.26 21.89 30.26
C PHE A 32 -40.72 21.88 30.20
N LEU A 33 -40.07 20.77 30.60
CA LEU A 33 -38.62 20.64 30.52
C LEU A 33 -38.12 20.58 29.07
N VAL A 34 -38.80 19.82 28.20
CA VAL A 34 -38.44 19.69 26.78
C VAL A 34 -38.62 21.01 26.05
N THR A 35 -39.74 21.70 26.26
CA THR A 35 -40.00 23.03 25.69
C THR A 35 -39.04 24.07 26.26
N GLY A 36 -38.72 24.03 27.55
CA GLY A 36 -37.68 24.86 28.15
C GLY A 36 -36.32 24.63 27.50
N LEU A 37 -35.93 23.37 27.26
CA LEU A 37 -34.69 23.06 26.57
C LEU A 37 -34.71 23.57 25.13
N LEU A 38 -35.78 23.35 24.36
CA LEU A 38 -35.91 23.79 22.97
C LEU A 38 -35.91 25.31 22.80
N THR A 39 -36.48 26.05 23.75
CA THR A 39 -36.58 27.51 23.69
C THR A 39 -35.31 28.22 24.14
N PHE A 40 -34.57 27.65 25.11
CA PHE A 40 -33.32 28.21 25.61
C PHE A 40 -32.07 27.65 24.91
N ALA A 41 -32.12 26.44 24.33
CA ALA A 41 -31.01 25.84 23.58
C ALA A 41 -30.44 26.75 22.48
N PRO A 42 -31.23 27.41 21.61
CA PRO A 42 -30.66 28.27 20.58
C PRO A 42 -29.93 29.50 21.15
N ARG A 43 -30.25 29.93 22.38
CA ARG A 43 -29.56 31.07 23.03
C ARG A 43 -28.28 30.66 23.75
N LEU A 44 -28.19 29.43 24.25
CA LEU A 44 -26.96 28.87 24.83
C LEU A 44 -25.99 28.42 23.73
N ASN A 45 -26.51 27.90 22.62
CA ASN A 45 -25.70 27.50 21.47
C ASN A 45 -25.12 28.68 20.69
N ALA A 46 -25.66 29.90 20.80
CA ALA A 46 -25.10 31.05 20.12
C ALA A 46 -23.72 31.47 20.69
N ASP A 47 -23.49 31.25 21.98
CA ASP A 47 -22.22 31.56 22.68
C ASP A 47 -21.22 30.40 22.54
N ALA A 48 -21.72 29.15 22.52
CA ALA A 48 -20.90 27.96 22.29
C ALA A 48 -20.55 27.70 20.81
N ALA A 49 -21.39 28.14 19.86
CA ALA A 49 -21.16 27.93 18.43
C ALA A 49 -19.99 28.77 17.90
N THR A 50 -19.74 29.96 18.44
CA THR A 50 -18.58 30.78 18.05
C THR A 50 -17.27 30.10 18.43
N GLU A 51 -17.16 29.53 19.64
CA GLU A 51 -15.96 28.80 20.07
C GLU A 51 -15.82 27.43 19.39
N GLN A 52 -16.92 26.69 19.20
CA GLN A 52 -16.89 25.41 18.49
C GLN A 52 -16.61 25.56 17.00
N GLN A 53 -17.02 26.66 16.37
CA GLN A 53 -16.80 26.90 14.95
C GLN A 53 -15.34 27.29 14.65
N GLU A 54 -14.69 28.07 15.50
CA GLU A 54 -13.24 28.35 15.39
C GLU A 54 -12.39 27.10 15.63
N VAL A 55 -12.74 26.29 16.64
CA VAL A 55 -12.07 24.99 16.88
C VAL A 55 -12.28 24.05 15.70
N SER A 56 -13.48 23.99 15.12
CA SER A 56 -13.73 23.13 13.96
C SER A 56 -12.91 23.57 12.74
N ALA A 57 -12.83 24.87 12.41
CA ALA A 57 -12.02 25.37 11.30
C ALA A 57 -10.52 25.08 11.48
N ALA A 58 -9.97 25.34 12.67
CA ALA A 58 -8.57 25.04 12.98
C ALA A 58 -8.27 23.52 12.91
N THR A 59 -9.21 22.68 13.32
CA THR A 59 -9.04 21.22 13.19
C THR A 59 -9.09 20.75 11.74
N TYR A 60 -9.92 21.37 10.89
CA TYR A 60 -9.93 21.05 9.46
C TYR A 60 -8.59 21.38 8.80
N ASP A 61 -8.01 22.54 9.08
CA ASP A 61 -6.71 22.94 8.55
C ASP A 61 -5.60 21.97 9.01
N ALA A 62 -5.56 21.63 10.30
CA ALA A 62 -4.64 20.63 10.84
C ALA A 62 -4.80 19.24 10.18
N ILE A 63 -6.04 18.81 9.92
CA ILE A 63 -6.32 17.56 9.21
C ILE A 63 -5.81 17.62 7.77
N THR A 64 -5.96 18.76 7.08
CA THR A 64 -5.47 18.91 5.71
C THR A 64 -3.95 18.93 5.64
N ASP A 65 -3.28 19.61 6.57
CA ASP A 65 -1.81 19.63 6.66
C ASP A 65 -1.26 18.22 6.96
N LEU A 66 -1.88 17.48 7.89
CA LEU A 66 -1.53 16.09 8.15
C LEU A 66 -1.66 15.21 6.91
N ARG A 67 -2.74 15.37 6.12
CA ARG A 67 -2.91 14.64 4.85
C ARG A 67 -1.80 14.98 3.85
N GLN A 68 -1.44 16.25 3.72
CA GLN A 68 -0.36 16.68 2.84
C GLN A 68 1.00 16.12 3.29
N SER A 69 1.29 16.16 4.59
CA SER A 69 2.52 15.60 5.16
C SER A 69 2.63 14.08 4.92
N PHE A 70 1.52 13.34 5.04
CA PHE A 70 1.48 11.91 4.78
C PHE A 70 1.75 11.58 3.31
N ILE A 71 1.16 12.33 2.38
CA ILE A 71 1.40 12.16 0.93
C ILE A 71 2.87 12.44 0.60
N ARG A 72 3.47 13.47 1.20
CA ARG A 72 4.89 13.78 1.01
C ARG A 72 5.79 12.67 1.55
N ALA A 73 5.58 12.24 2.79
CA ALA A 73 6.35 11.17 3.41
C ALA A 73 6.25 9.85 2.62
N ARG A 74 5.06 9.51 2.12
CA ARG A 74 4.87 8.34 1.26
C ARG A 74 5.68 8.45 -0.04
N LYS A 75 5.68 9.62 -0.68
CA LYS A 75 6.44 9.85 -1.92
C LYS A 75 7.95 9.74 -1.68
N GLU A 76 8.45 10.29 -0.58
CA GLU A 76 9.86 10.18 -0.18
C GLU A 76 10.26 8.73 0.14
N ASN A 77 9.39 7.98 0.82
CA ASN A 77 9.58 6.55 1.06
C ASN A 77 9.61 5.73 -0.23
N GLU A 78 8.72 6.02 -1.19
CA GLU A 78 8.75 5.36 -2.51
C GLU A 78 10.02 5.68 -3.30
N GLN A 79 10.56 6.89 -3.17
CA GLN A 79 11.81 7.28 -3.81
C GLN A 79 13.03 6.59 -3.18
N SER A 80 13.10 6.55 -1.85
CA SER A 80 14.18 5.86 -1.13
C SER A 80 14.15 4.36 -1.38
N LEU A 81 12.96 3.73 -1.43
CA LEU A 81 12.80 2.32 -1.80
C LEU A 81 13.37 2.05 -3.21
N LYS A 82 13.00 2.87 -4.20
CA LYS A 82 13.56 2.77 -5.57
C LYS A 82 15.06 3.01 -5.61
N GLY A 83 15.61 3.81 -4.71
CA GLY A 83 17.06 3.99 -4.55
C GLY A 83 17.71 2.69 -4.08
N ALA A 84 17.22 2.14 -2.97
CA ALA A 84 17.70 0.89 -2.40
C ALA A 84 17.56 -0.30 -3.38
N GLU A 85 16.48 -0.37 -4.15
CA GLU A 85 16.30 -1.38 -5.21
C GLU A 85 17.38 -1.29 -6.29
N ARG A 86 17.77 -0.08 -6.72
CA ARG A 86 18.86 0.11 -7.70
C ARG A 86 20.22 -0.24 -7.11
N GLU A 87 20.48 0.12 -5.86
CA GLU A 87 21.73 -0.26 -5.17
C GLU A 87 21.83 -1.78 -5.03
N LEU A 88 20.74 -2.45 -4.63
CA LEU A 88 20.69 -3.91 -4.57
C LEU A 88 20.92 -4.54 -5.95
N ALA A 89 20.33 -4.00 -7.02
CA ALA A 89 20.57 -4.49 -8.37
C ALA A 89 22.04 -4.34 -8.80
N GLN A 90 22.68 -3.20 -8.47
CA GLN A 90 24.11 -2.98 -8.72
C GLN A 90 24.98 -3.95 -7.93
N LEU A 91 24.67 -4.17 -6.65
CA LEU A 91 25.40 -5.12 -5.79
C LEU A 91 25.24 -6.56 -6.27
N LEU A 92 24.05 -6.96 -6.74
CA LEU A 92 23.83 -8.27 -7.34
C LEU A 92 24.63 -8.44 -8.63
N GLN A 93 24.69 -7.40 -9.46
CA GLN A 93 25.48 -7.41 -10.70
C GLN A 93 26.99 -7.48 -10.42
N GLN A 94 27.48 -6.73 -9.43
CA GLN A 94 28.87 -6.80 -8.99
C GLN A 94 29.20 -8.15 -8.34
N GLY A 95 28.31 -8.68 -7.50
CA GLY A 95 28.46 -10.01 -6.90
C GLY A 95 28.58 -11.10 -7.95
N ASP A 96 27.73 -11.08 -8.99
CA ASP A 96 27.81 -12.00 -10.13
C ASP A 96 29.14 -11.84 -10.89
N GLN A 97 29.63 -10.61 -11.08
CA GLN A 97 30.93 -10.37 -11.72
C GLN A 97 32.12 -10.89 -10.89
N VAL A 98 32.10 -10.69 -9.57
CA VAL A 98 33.15 -11.16 -8.64
C VAL A 98 33.12 -12.69 -8.54
N ILE A 99 31.93 -13.31 -8.50
CA ILE A 99 31.79 -14.77 -8.50
C ILE A 99 32.23 -15.37 -9.86
N LYS A 100 32.05 -14.65 -10.97
CA LYS A 100 32.52 -15.07 -12.31
C LYS A 100 34.05 -15.03 -12.47
N SER A 101 34.81 -14.31 -11.64
CA SER A 101 36.27 -14.18 -11.78
C SER A 101 36.97 -14.75 -10.55
N PRO A 102 37.33 -16.05 -10.54
CA PRO A 102 38.52 -16.58 -11.25
C PRO A 102 38.29 -17.92 -11.99
N TRP A 103 37.07 -18.49 -11.94
CA TRP A 103 36.75 -19.77 -12.60
C TRP A 103 36.25 -19.60 -14.05
N ALA A 104 35.78 -18.42 -14.46
CA ALA A 104 35.51 -18.16 -15.87
C ALA A 104 36.81 -18.02 -16.69
N SER A 105 37.88 -17.44 -16.15
CA SER A 105 39.22 -17.41 -16.78
C SER A 105 39.79 -18.79 -17.10
N PHE A 106 39.44 -19.81 -16.32
CA PHE A 106 39.87 -21.18 -16.57
C PHE A 106 39.00 -21.87 -17.64
N GLN A 107 37.78 -21.37 -17.89
CA GLN A 107 36.83 -21.91 -18.85
C GLN A 107 36.87 -21.18 -20.22
N PHE A 108 37.44 -19.97 -20.29
CA PHE A 108 37.70 -19.26 -21.56
C PHE A 108 38.74 -19.95 -22.47
N GLY A 109 39.33 -21.09 -22.06
CA GLY A 109 40.05 -21.99 -22.95
C GLY A 109 39.17 -23.02 -23.67
N THR A 110 37.91 -23.23 -23.25
CA THR A 110 37.04 -24.26 -23.82
C THR A 110 35.54 -23.90 -23.74
N GLY A 111 35.07 -23.07 -24.67
CA GLY A 111 33.68 -23.13 -25.15
C GLY A 111 32.69 -22.12 -24.56
N TYR A 112 32.63 -20.93 -25.15
CA TYR A 112 31.41 -20.17 -25.49
C TYR A 112 30.10 -20.56 -24.77
N THR A 113 29.90 -20.15 -23.51
CA THR A 113 28.56 -20.07 -22.90
C THR A 113 28.02 -18.66 -23.04
N ASN A 114 27.42 -18.43 -24.20
CA ASN A 114 26.66 -17.24 -24.55
C ASN A 114 25.33 -17.26 -23.77
N ASN A 115 25.15 -16.36 -22.80
CA ASN A 115 23.94 -16.26 -21.98
C ASN A 115 23.21 -14.94 -22.29
N ASP A 116 22.47 -14.91 -23.40
CA ASP A 116 21.63 -13.77 -23.76
C ASP A 116 20.33 -13.77 -22.92
N TRP A 117 20.31 -12.92 -21.89
CA TRP A 117 19.23 -12.73 -20.91
C TRP A 117 17.92 -12.11 -21.46
N GLY A 118 17.65 -12.22 -22.77
CA GLY A 118 16.56 -11.46 -23.42
C GLY A 118 15.66 -12.21 -24.40
N THR A 119 15.85 -13.51 -24.63
CA THR A 119 15.04 -14.24 -25.64
C THR A 119 13.96 -15.13 -25.01
N THR A 120 12.71 -14.91 -25.44
CA THR A 120 11.51 -15.61 -24.94
C THR A 120 11.53 -17.10 -25.30
N TYR A 121 11.35 -17.93 -24.28
CA TYR A 121 11.27 -19.38 -24.35
C TYR A 121 10.09 -19.84 -25.23
N ARG A 122 10.35 -20.58 -26.32
CA ARG A 122 9.32 -21.26 -27.10
C ARG A 122 9.46 -22.79 -26.96
N GLY A 123 8.92 -23.31 -25.87
CA GLY A 123 8.54 -24.72 -25.72
C GLY A 123 9.67 -25.75 -25.76
N ARG A 124 9.28 -27.03 -25.62
CA ARG A 124 10.19 -28.17 -25.51
C ARG A 124 10.99 -28.34 -26.81
N GLY A 125 12.28 -28.02 -26.76
CA GLY A 125 13.23 -28.16 -27.86
C GLY A 125 13.69 -26.86 -28.54
N GLY A 126 13.33 -25.68 -28.05
CA GLY A 126 13.59 -24.42 -28.76
C GLY A 126 14.70 -23.55 -28.20
N LYS A 127 15.98 -23.92 -28.41
CA LYS A 127 17.12 -23.01 -28.72
C LYS A 127 18.16 -23.80 -29.52
N PHE A 128 18.14 -23.66 -30.85
CA PHE A 128 19.12 -24.32 -31.71
C PHE A 128 20.33 -23.40 -31.93
N LEU A 129 21.46 -23.79 -31.38
CA LEU A 129 22.77 -23.25 -31.74
C LEU A 129 23.28 -24.04 -32.96
N GLU A 130 23.52 -23.35 -34.06
CA GLU A 130 23.89 -23.93 -35.37
C GLU A 130 25.12 -24.85 -35.29
N TYR A 131 25.98 -24.64 -34.29
CA TYR A 131 27.22 -25.39 -34.03
C TYR A 131 27.03 -26.78 -33.39
N TYR A 132 25.82 -27.13 -32.93
CA TYR A 132 25.55 -28.42 -32.26
C TYR A 132 24.68 -29.39 -33.08
N ARG A 133 24.47 -29.12 -34.37
CA ARG A 133 23.78 -30.06 -35.25
C ARG A 133 24.69 -31.26 -35.48
N ARG A 134 24.40 -32.40 -34.83
CA ARG A 134 24.96 -33.67 -35.28
C ARG A 134 24.19 -34.08 -36.52
N ASP A 135 24.86 -34.11 -37.66
CA ASP A 135 24.30 -34.71 -38.85
C ASP A 135 24.06 -36.19 -38.55
N ASN A 136 22.80 -36.61 -38.63
CA ASN A 136 22.35 -37.95 -38.31
C ASN A 136 22.43 -38.88 -39.53
N ASP A 137 23.33 -38.53 -40.45
CA ASP A 137 23.56 -39.30 -41.65
C ASP A 137 24.69 -40.30 -41.36
N LEU A 138 24.50 -41.57 -41.75
CA LEU A 138 25.48 -42.63 -41.48
C LEU A 138 26.78 -42.46 -42.31
N THR A 139 26.93 -41.34 -43.02
CA THR A 139 28.12 -40.97 -43.80
C THR A 139 29.40 -40.93 -42.98
N LYS A 140 29.33 -40.76 -41.65
CA LYS A 140 30.52 -40.90 -40.78
C LYS A 140 31.07 -42.34 -40.71
N TYR A 141 30.26 -43.34 -41.04
CA TYR A 141 30.63 -44.76 -41.03
C TYR A 141 30.96 -45.31 -42.43
N VAL A 142 30.81 -44.49 -43.47
CA VAL A 142 31.24 -44.85 -44.82
C VAL A 142 32.74 -44.56 -44.91
N PHE A 143 33.53 -45.61 -45.16
CA PHE A 143 34.97 -45.48 -45.38
C PHE A 143 35.22 -44.60 -46.61
N ASP A 144 35.89 -43.47 -46.40
CA ASP A 144 36.25 -42.52 -47.46
C ASP A 144 37.71 -42.75 -47.85
N PRO A 145 37.99 -43.35 -49.03
CA PRO A 145 39.35 -43.67 -49.45
C PRO A 145 40.22 -42.43 -49.67
N SER A 146 39.62 -41.25 -49.79
CA SER A 146 40.34 -40.00 -50.05
C SER A 146 40.80 -39.28 -48.76
N LYS A 147 40.32 -39.72 -47.60
CA LYS A 147 40.70 -39.18 -46.29
C LYS A 147 41.80 -40.03 -45.65
N HIS A 148 43.02 -39.92 -46.18
CA HIS A 148 44.19 -40.51 -45.54
C HIS A 148 44.62 -39.65 -44.34
N LEU A 149 44.20 -40.05 -43.15
CA LEU A 149 44.73 -39.50 -41.90
C LEU A 149 46.07 -40.19 -41.56
N TYR A 150 46.99 -39.39 -41.02
CA TYR A 150 48.39 -39.75 -40.75
C TYR A 150 48.50 -40.99 -39.86
N GLY A 151 49.12 -42.06 -40.38
CA GLY A 151 49.42 -43.29 -39.61
C GLY A 151 48.76 -44.59 -40.10
N ALA A 152 48.06 -44.62 -41.24
CA ALA A 152 47.60 -45.88 -41.83
C ALA A 152 48.65 -46.46 -42.79
N THR A 153 49.14 -47.67 -42.51
CA THR A 153 49.88 -48.49 -43.48
C THR A 153 48.89 -49.27 -44.34
N ASN A 154 49.12 -49.28 -45.67
CA ASN A 154 48.33 -50.00 -46.67
C ASN A 154 48.22 -51.50 -46.40
#